data_AF-T0ZUT6-F1
#
_entry.id   AF-T0ZUT6-F1
#
_cell.length_a   1.000
_cell.length_b   1.000
_cell.length_c   1.000
_cell.angle_alpha   90.00
_cell.angle_beta   90.00
_cell.angle_gamma   90.00
#
_symmetry.space_group_name_H-M   'P 1'
#
loop_
_entity.id
_entity.type
_entity.pdbx_description
1 polymer ?
#
loop_
_entity_poly.entity_id
_entity_poly.type
_entity_poly.pdbx_seq_one_letter_code
_entity_poly.pdbx_strand_id
1 'polypeptide(L)' 'MRKVREVLHLASGKGLSRRQVSEALRLPASTVGDYLKRAAGAGVTWPLPDGLD' A
#
# COMPACT_ATOMS: atom_id res chain seq x y z
N MET A 1 8.49 -3.85 6.66
CA MET A 1 7.52 -4.22 5.61
C MET A 1 6.05 -3.97 5.95
N ARG A 2 5.62 -4.03 7.22
CA ARG A 2 4.20 -3.91 7.63
C ARG A 2 3.40 -2.72 7.05
N LYS A 3 3.94 -1.49 7.02
CA LYS A 3 3.19 -0.32 6.51
C LYS A 3 2.92 -0.36 5.00
N VAL A 4 3.86 -0.89 4.21
CA VAL A 4 3.67 -1.03 2.75
C VAL A 4 2.59 -2.06 2.46
N ARG A 5 2.61 -3.18 3.20
CA ARG A 5 1.57 -4.22 3.16
C ARG A 5 0.19 -3.65 3.47
N GLU A 6 0.05 -2.85 4.54
CA GLU A 6 -1.23 -2.23 4.87
C GLU A 6 -1.68 -1.19 3.83
N VAL A 7 -0.77 -0.39 3.30
CA VAL A 7 -1.08 0.54 2.20
C VAL A 7 -1.63 -0.23 0.99
N LEU A 8 -0.97 -1.31 0.60
CA LEU A 8 -1.40 -2.16 -0.51
C LEU A 8 -2.75 -2.85 -0.22
N HIS A 9 -2.93 -3.37 0.98
CA HIS A 9 -4.19 -3.99 1.40
C HIS A 9 -5.36 -2.99 1.35
N LEU A 10 -5.17 -1.77 1.87
CA LEU A 10 -6.23 -0.76 1.90
C LEU A 10 -6.51 -0.19 0.50
N ALA A 11 -5.48 0.13 -0.28
CA ALA A 11 -5.63 0.71 -1.60
C ALA A 11 -6.18 -0.29 -2.63
N SER A 12 -5.60 -1.49 -2.70
CA SER A 12 -5.94 -2.51 -3.71
C SER A 12 -6.96 -3.52 -3.20
N GLY A 13 -6.85 -3.96 -1.94
CA GLY A 13 -7.78 -4.93 -1.35
C GLY A 13 -9.13 -4.34 -0.95
N LYS A 14 -9.15 -3.10 -0.45
CA LYS A 14 -10.40 -2.38 -0.08
C LYS A 14 -10.81 -1.28 -1.06
N GLY A 15 -10.02 -1.03 -2.10
CA GLY A 15 -10.30 0.00 -3.10
C GLY A 15 -10.26 1.44 -2.56
N LEU A 16 -9.59 1.68 -1.43
CA LEU A 16 -9.56 3.00 -0.81
C LEU A 16 -8.66 3.97 -1.59
N SER A 17 -9.07 5.23 -1.63
CA SER A 17 -8.25 6.30 -2.20
C SER A 17 -7.01 6.58 -1.35
N ARG A 18 -5.97 7.14 -1.98
CA ARG A 18 -4.70 7.50 -1.29
C ARG A 18 -4.92 8.40 -0.07
N ARG A 19 -5.95 9.25 -0.09
CA ARG A 19 -6.32 10.13 1.02
C ARG A 19 -6.93 9.35 2.18
N GLN A 20 -7.83 8.40 1.90
CA GLN A 20 -8.40 7.52 2.93
C GLN A 20 -7.34 6.61 3.55
N VAL A 21 -6.41 6.08 2.74
CA VAL A 21 -5.27 5.29 3.23
C VAL A 21 -4.35 6.14 4.11
N SER A 22 -4.09 7.38 3.70
CA SER A 22 -3.31 8.36 4.47
C SER A 22 -3.93 8.62 5.84
N GLU A 23 -5.24 8.84 5.91
CA GLU A 23 -5.97 9.06 7.16
C GLU A 23 -5.99 7.80 8.05
N ALA A 24 -6.27 6.63 7.46
CA ALA A 24 -6.33 5.36 8.18
C ALA A 24 -4.98 4.98 8.80
N LEU A 25 -3.89 5.18 8.08
CA LEU A 25 -2.54 4.81 8.53
C LEU A 25 -1.77 5.96 9.17
N ARG A 26 -2.38 7.15 9.25
CA ARG A 26 -1.73 8.41 9.67
C ARG A 26 -0.39 8.62 8.96
N LEU A 27 -0.39 8.38 7.65
CA LEU A 27 0.77 8.56 6.78
C LEU A 27 0.55 9.72 5.82
N PRO A 28 1.59 10.47 5.42
CA PRO A 28 1.46 11.44 4.34
C PRO A 28 0.99 10.77 3.03
N ALA A 29 0.06 11.40 2.32
CA ALA A 29 -0.42 10.91 1.03
C ALA A 29 0.69 10.81 -0.05
N SER A 30 1.78 11.57 0.12
CA SER A 30 3.02 11.43 -0.65
C SER A 30 3.68 10.08 -0.40
N THR A 31 3.91 9.72 0.87
CA THR A 31 4.47 8.42 1.28
C THR A 31 3.62 7.24 0.81
N VAL A 32 2.29 7.35 0.92
CA VAL A 32 1.36 6.34 0.37
C VAL A 32 1.59 6.15 -1.13
N GLY A 33 1.75 7.25 -1.87
CA GLY A 33 2.08 7.23 -3.28
C GLY A 33 3.41 6.57 -3.60
N ASP A 34 4.45 6.90 -2.85
CA ASP A 34 5.78 6.35 -3.05
C ASP A 34 5.80 4.84 -2.78
N TYR A 35 5.05 4.38 -1.77
CA TYR A 35 4.88 2.94 -1.52
C TYR A 35 4.15 2.23 -2.64
N LEU A 36 3.05 2.80 -3.15
CA LEU A 36 2.35 2.22 -4.29
C LEU A 36 3.23 2.19 -5.55
N LYS A 37 3.98 3.26 -5.82
CA LYS A 37 4.93 3.32 -6.94
C LYS A 37 6.04 2.29 -6.81
N ARG A 38 6.66 2.16 -5.64
CA ARG A 38 7.71 1.17 -5.39
C ARG A 38 7.18 -0.24 -5.50
N ALA A 39 6.00 -0.51 -4.95
CA ALA A 39 5.36 -1.82 -5.06
C ALA A 39 5.08 -2.17 -6.52
N ALA A 40 4.50 -1.24 -7.30
CA ALA A 40 4.29 -1.42 -8.74
C ALA A 40 5.61 -1.66 -9.50
N GLY A 41 6.66 -0.89 -9.20
CA GLY A 41 7.98 -1.08 -9.81
C GLY A 41 8.65 -2.40 -9.44
N ALA A 42 8.34 -2.95 -8.27
CA ALA A 42 8.80 -4.26 -7.83
C ALA A 42 7.89 -5.42 -8.29
N GLY A 43 6.81 -5.14 -9.04
CA GLY A 43 5.81 -6.14 -9.41
C GLY A 43 5.02 -6.70 -8.23
N VAL A 44 5.10 -6.05 -7.06
CA VAL A 44 4.43 -6.46 -5.84
C VAL A 44 3.00 -5.94 -5.88
N THR A 45 2.06 -6.86 -5.96
CA THR A 45 0.63 -6.57 -5.93
C THR A 45 -0.01 -7.13 -4.65
N TRP A 46 -1.20 -6.64 -4.35
CA TRP A 46 -2.05 -7.24 -3.32
C TRP A 46 -3.08 -8.16 -4.00
N PRO A 47 -3.35 -9.37 -3.49
CA PRO A 47 -2.77 -9.99 -2.30
C PRO A 47 -1.28 -10.33 -2.47
N LEU A 48 -0.50 -10.18 -1.39
CA LEU A 48 0.93 -10.48 -1.44
C LEU A 48 1.14 -11.96 -1.74
N PRO A 49 2.10 -12.30 -2.63
CA PRO A 49 2.44 -13.69 -2.92
C PRO A 49 2.96 -14.40 -1.66
N ASP A 50 2.64 -15.69 -1.54
CA ASP A 50 3.08 -16.53 -0.43
C ASP A 50 4.61 -16.45 -0.27
N GLY A 51 5.06 -16.11 0.95
CA GLY A 51 6.48 -15.95 1.29
C GLY A 51 6.97 -14.50 1.42
N LEU A 52 6.15 -13.49 1.11
CA LEU A 52 6.47 -12.08 1.39
C LEU A 52 5.82 -11.63 2.71
N ASP A 53 6.60 -11.45 3.79
CA ASP A 53 6.12 -10.96 5.10
C ASP A 53 6.44 -9.47 5.41
#